data_AF-A0A254SWE8-F1
#
_entry.id   AF-A0A254SWE8-F1
#
_cell.length_a   1.000
_cell.length_b   1.000
_cell.length_c   1.000
_cell.angle_alpha   90.00
_cell.angle_beta   90.00
_cell.angle_gamma   90.00
#
_symmetry.space_group_name_H-M   'P 1'
#
loop_
_entity.id
_entity.type
_entity.pdbx_description
1 polymer ?
#
loop_
_entity_poly.entity_id
_entity_poly.type
_entity_poly.pdbx_seq_one_letter_code
_entity_poly.pdbx_strand_id
1 'polypeptide(L)'
;MDIKKILLAGSAVTAMVLATSCSSDSSTEPDPADPTVSSSSEGGTNPAPTSSAGDTPATGSSSSVNGDVPKSSATEVVDSSYTQMAITEIMYNADDGSALEWVEVTIQSGPDISSMLASGMRLDGALSFTFPNEELKKGEYIVVTNDKDLFMQTYPEFKGRLYGPWDNDPKTGAVAKLSNEGDVIDVKLTGEGDVSCSYSMEPPWPSLANGKGRTLVYKGGNAAQATSWGASKIMNGNPGVGNDEWLTTSNIRLNEIMPSGTGTDAWVELYNAGSADVDVSGWIFESKIRKEKLSIKAGTVPAKGYLVLNAATDFVDSEGAAKELIVSDIGGSYYLYGATEGDESSLLLPSSKLSSGVVDLSDGSTAQGALVEATPGAANSKLYIGGLVISEIHYHPNEEDPNDAEFLELKNLSETAITPFEKLSNGNRGWKVEGINFEFASTDVIPAGGIVVLFPDSLQTALGADKLRKRFSIDEGVLISFYSGKLSNRGETIAVKKPYFYQKDASNPLNDQWYYDWSDATLYSDKWSGNGIDYKRADGHGYSLQRKDFSTMGYEASAWIAAEPTPGK
;
A
#
# COMPACT_ATOMS: atom_id res chain seq x y z
N MET A 1 -35.36 -28.88 -4.38
CA MET A 1 -36.38 -27.89 -4.76
C MET A 1 -35.64 -26.69 -5.31
N ASP A 2 -36.01 -26.29 -6.52
CA ASP A 2 -35.26 -25.42 -7.42
C ASP A 2 -35.42 -23.94 -7.02
N ILE A 3 -34.31 -23.25 -6.71
CA ILE A 3 -34.30 -21.85 -6.25
C ILE A 3 -33.63 -21.00 -7.33
N LYS A 4 -34.45 -20.35 -8.16
CA LYS A 4 -34.05 -19.20 -8.98
C LYS A 4 -35.08 -18.09 -8.79
N LYS A 5 -34.54 -16.88 -8.54
CA LYS A 5 -35.17 -15.54 -8.51
C LYS A 5 -35.87 -15.15 -7.22
N ILE A 6 -35.35 -14.11 -6.56
CA ILE A 6 -35.99 -12.78 -6.43
C ILE A 6 -34.89 -11.79 -5.99
N LEU A 7 -34.83 -10.66 -6.70
CA LEU A 7 -34.01 -9.48 -6.42
C LEU A 7 -34.98 -8.31 -6.16
N LEU A 8 -34.55 -7.40 -5.26
CA LEU A 8 -35.01 -6.02 -5.04
C LEU A 8 -36.43 -5.75 -4.48
N ALA A 9 -36.48 -5.19 -3.26
CA ALA A 9 -36.81 -3.78 -2.99
C ALA A 9 -37.17 -3.54 -1.51
N GLY A 10 -36.73 -2.42 -0.93
CA GLY A 10 -37.47 -1.73 0.14
C GLY A 10 -36.67 -1.26 1.36
N SER A 11 -36.32 0.03 1.36
CA SER A 11 -35.68 0.77 2.45
C SER A 11 -36.62 1.12 3.62
N ALA A 12 -35.97 1.34 4.79
CA ALA A 12 -36.30 2.25 5.90
C ALA A 12 -37.51 1.97 6.83
N VAL A 13 -37.25 1.80 8.14
CA VAL A 13 -37.89 2.54 9.27
C VAL A 13 -37.01 2.46 10.55
N THR A 14 -36.98 3.59 11.25
CA THR A 14 -36.30 4.08 12.46
C THR A 14 -36.61 3.40 13.83
N ALA A 15 -35.60 3.42 14.72
CA ALA A 15 -35.58 3.57 16.20
C ALA A 15 -36.16 2.53 17.20
N MET A 16 -35.26 2.10 18.10
CA MET A 16 -35.29 2.07 19.58
C MET A 16 -36.57 1.64 20.33
N VAL A 17 -36.46 0.63 21.22
CA VAL A 17 -36.70 0.70 22.68
C VAL A 17 -36.48 -0.67 23.36
N LEU A 18 -35.92 -0.62 24.57
CA LEU A 18 -35.63 -1.65 25.57
C LEU A 18 -36.84 -2.50 26.02
N ALA A 19 -36.62 -3.77 26.40
CA ALA A 19 -36.89 -4.32 27.74
C ALA A 19 -36.77 -5.86 27.85
N THR A 20 -35.92 -6.28 28.79
CA THR A 20 -35.94 -7.44 29.69
C THR A 20 -37.15 -8.40 29.73
N SER A 21 -36.88 -9.72 29.78
CA SER A 21 -37.26 -10.69 30.85
C SER A 21 -36.86 -12.12 30.38
N CYS A 22 -35.96 -12.81 31.07
CA CYS A 22 -36.12 -13.67 32.26
C CYS A 22 -36.81 -15.02 32.01
N SER A 23 -36.22 -16.04 32.68
CA SER A 23 -36.74 -17.38 33.00
C SER A 23 -36.53 -18.43 31.91
N SER A 24 -36.06 -19.65 32.17
CA SER A 24 -35.59 -20.36 33.37
C SER A 24 -35.35 -21.81 32.92
N ASP A 25 -34.35 -22.47 33.53
CA ASP A 25 -34.36 -23.89 33.90
C ASP A 25 -34.58 -24.96 32.80
N SER A 26 -33.99 -26.15 32.82
CA SER A 26 -33.07 -26.82 33.75
C SER A 26 -32.73 -28.17 33.12
N SER A 27 -31.52 -28.68 33.39
CA SER A 27 -31.21 -30.11 33.59
C SER A 27 -31.39 -31.06 32.38
N THR A 28 -30.49 -31.99 32.02
CA THR A 28 -29.79 -33.00 32.82
C THR A 28 -28.83 -33.74 31.87
N GLU A 29 -27.62 -34.02 32.30
CA GLU A 29 -26.81 -35.16 31.80
C GLU A 29 -27.34 -36.48 32.44
N PRO A 30 -27.06 -37.68 31.87
CA PRO A 30 -25.77 -38.35 32.14
C PRO A 30 -25.14 -39.13 30.95
N ASP A 31 -23.81 -39.19 31.01
CA ASP A 31 -22.83 -40.21 30.55
C ASP A 31 -23.33 -41.69 30.70
N PRO A 32 -22.63 -42.79 30.29
CA PRO A 32 -21.31 -42.95 29.64
C PRO A 32 -21.24 -44.02 28.54
N ALA A 33 -20.07 -44.14 27.86
CA ALA A 33 -19.30 -45.40 27.69
C ALA A 33 -18.47 -45.44 26.39
N ASP A 34 -17.15 -45.31 26.56
CA ASP A 34 -16.12 -46.00 25.75
C ASP A 34 -16.11 -47.50 26.14
N PRO A 35 -15.71 -48.47 25.28
CA PRO A 35 -14.28 -48.77 25.15
C PRO A 35 -13.80 -49.30 23.76
N THR A 36 -12.59 -48.88 23.41
CA THR A 36 -11.46 -49.71 22.89
C THR A 36 -11.47 -50.22 21.43
N VAL A 37 -10.36 -50.03 20.71
CA VAL A 37 -9.28 -51.04 20.47
C VAL A 37 -8.34 -50.58 19.33
N SER A 38 -7.09 -50.26 19.72
CA SER A 38 -5.75 -50.56 19.18
C SER A 38 -5.35 -50.56 17.68
N SER A 39 -4.05 -50.24 17.53
CA SER A 39 -3.01 -50.77 16.60
C SER A 39 -2.70 -49.86 15.39
N SER A 40 -1.59 -49.11 15.39
CA SER A 40 -0.17 -49.47 15.07
C SER A 40 -0.01 -49.90 13.60
N SER A 41 1.00 -49.56 12.81
CA SER A 41 2.25 -48.78 12.88
C SER A 41 2.99 -49.07 11.56
N GLU A 42 4.00 -48.25 11.22
CA GLU A 42 5.07 -48.51 10.23
C GLU A 42 4.66 -48.46 8.74
N GLY A 43 5.44 -47.96 7.79
CA GLY A 43 6.85 -47.59 7.72
C GLY A 43 7.35 -47.84 6.27
N GLY A 44 8.31 -47.05 5.79
CA GLY A 44 9.02 -47.32 4.51
C GLY A 44 9.28 -46.05 3.70
N THR A 45 10.40 -45.34 3.90
CA THR A 45 11.73 -45.52 3.27
C THR A 45 11.84 -45.09 1.78
N ASN A 46 12.64 -44.02 1.63
CA ASN A 46 13.38 -43.50 0.47
C ASN A 46 14.06 -44.59 -0.41
N PRO A 47 14.55 -44.34 -1.65
CA PRO A 47 15.60 -43.32 -1.90
C PRO A 47 15.66 -42.64 -3.30
N ALA A 48 16.50 -41.59 -3.36
CA ALA A 48 17.04 -40.94 -4.56
C ALA A 48 18.14 -41.79 -5.25
N PRO A 49 18.61 -41.36 -6.45
CA PRO A 49 20.05 -41.03 -6.55
C PRO A 49 20.44 -39.87 -7.49
N THR A 50 21.50 -39.18 -7.03
CA THR A 50 22.63 -38.44 -7.65
C THR A 50 22.92 -38.49 -9.17
N SER A 51 23.46 -37.41 -9.78
CA SER A 51 24.93 -37.16 -9.98
C SER A 51 25.34 -36.14 -11.09
N SER A 52 26.51 -35.49 -10.85
CA SER A 52 27.55 -34.87 -11.74
C SER A 52 27.19 -33.66 -12.64
N ALA A 53 27.89 -32.51 -12.70
CA ALA A 53 29.31 -32.07 -12.63
C ALA A 53 30.05 -32.01 -13.99
N GLY A 54 30.53 -30.81 -14.37
CA GLY A 54 31.40 -30.56 -15.53
C GLY A 54 31.86 -29.10 -15.64
N ASP A 55 33.14 -28.86 -15.35
CA ASP A 55 33.90 -27.59 -15.39
C ASP A 55 34.73 -27.49 -16.69
N THR A 56 34.91 -26.29 -17.28
CA THR A 56 36.22 -25.65 -17.59
C THR A 56 36.10 -24.38 -18.47
N PRO A 57 37.07 -23.43 -18.38
CA PRO A 57 36.94 -22.03 -18.83
C PRO A 57 37.80 -21.69 -20.08
N ALA A 58 37.49 -20.57 -20.76
CA ALA A 58 38.36 -19.97 -21.77
C ALA A 58 38.39 -18.44 -21.69
N THR A 59 39.61 -17.91 -21.64
CA THR A 59 40.04 -16.51 -21.62
C THR A 59 40.08 -15.86 -23.02
N GLY A 60 39.74 -14.57 -23.12
CA GLY A 60 40.05 -13.74 -24.29
C GLY A 60 39.84 -12.23 -24.02
N SER A 61 40.89 -11.43 -24.17
CA SER A 61 40.94 -9.98 -23.90
C SER A 61 40.49 -9.08 -25.07
N SER A 62 39.96 -7.92 -24.67
CA SER A 62 40.01 -6.56 -25.27
C SER A 62 39.34 -6.23 -26.60
N SER A 63 38.35 -5.32 -26.55
CA SER A 63 38.43 -3.99 -27.19
C SER A 63 37.20 -3.13 -26.85
N SER A 64 37.43 -1.87 -26.47
CA SER A 64 36.46 -0.83 -26.13
C SER A 64 35.78 -0.19 -27.35
N VAL A 65 34.44 -0.04 -27.36
CA VAL A 65 33.69 1.03 -28.05
C VAL A 65 32.34 1.27 -27.34
N ASN A 66 32.09 2.54 -27.01
CA ASN A 66 30.84 3.27 -26.74
C ASN A 66 29.63 2.59 -26.06
N GLY A 67 29.32 3.11 -24.86
CA GLY A 67 28.01 3.67 -24.51
C GLY A 67 26.76 2.88 -24.86
N ASP A 68 26.32 2.05 -23.91
CA ASP A 68 24.91 1.76 -23.70
C ASP A 68 24.71 1.49 -22.20
N VAL A 69 23.79 2.24 -21.59
CA VAL A 69 23.25 1.94 -20.27
C VAL A 69 22.46 0.64 -20.40
N PRO A 70 22.72 -0.40 -19.60
CA PRO A 70 21.87 -1.58 -19.66
C PRO A 70 20.51 -1.20 -19.04
N LYS A 71 19.51 -0.96 -19.90
CA LYS A 71 18.11 -1.15 -19.53
C LYS A 71 17.97 -2.61 -19.13
N SER A 72 17.99 -2.90 -17.83
CA SER A 72 17.39 -4.15 -17.32
C SER A 72 15.87 -4.01 -17.41
N SER A 73 15.34 -3.99 -18.63
CA SER A 73 13.94 -4.26 -18.86
C SER A 73 13.79 -5.77 -18.74
N ALA A 74 13.40 -6.25 -17.55
CA ALA A 74 12.65 -7.50 -17.48
C ALA A 74 11.50 -7.34 -18.48
N THR A 75 11.61 -8.03 -19.61
CA THR A 75 10.58 -7.94 -20.64
C THR A 75 9.42 -8.78 -20.10
N GLU A 76 8.46 -8.11 -19.47
CA GLU A 76 7.21 -8.73 -19.06
C GLU A 76 6.64 -9.46 -20.29
N VAL A 77 6.44 -10.78 -20.15
CA VAL A 77 5.69 -11.53 -21.16
C VAL A 77 4.24 -11.12 -20.98
N VAL A 78 3.84 -10.07 -21.70
CA VAL A 78 2.46 -9.62 -21.75
C VAL A 78 1.66 -10.70 -22.49
N ASP A 79 0.79 -11.41 -21.78
CA ASP A 79 -0.12 -12.37 -22.39
C ASP A 79 -1.09 -11.63 -23.31
N SER A 80 -1.00 -11.90 -24.62
CA SER A 80 -1.86 -11.26 -25.61
C SER A 80 -3.22 -11.96 -25.79
N SER A 81 -3.51 -13.01 -25.02
CA SER A 81 -4.71 -13.83 -25.19
C SER A 81 -5.97 -13.18 -24.60
N TYR A 82 -5.82 -12.26 -23.65
CA TYR A 82 -6.91 -11.49 -23.05
C TYR A 82 -6.59 -9.99 -23.01
N THR A 83 -7.63 -9.16 -22.85
CA THR A 83 -7.49 -7.70 -22.77
C THR A 83 -6.95 -7.30 -21.41
N GLN A 84 -5.91 -6.48 -21.37
CA GLN A 84 -5.40 -5.90 -20.13
C GLN A 84 -5.67 -4.40 -20.10
N MET A 85 -6.32 -3.94 -19.03
CA MET A 85 -6.61 -2.53 -18.80
C MET A 85 -5.44 -1.81 -18.14
N ALA A 86 -5.36 -0.49 -18.33
CA ALA A 86 -4.49 0.40 -17.58
C ALA A 86 -5.22 1.71 -17.22
N ILE A 87 -4.82 2.29 -16.09
CA ILE A 87 -5.02 3.71 -15.81
C ILE A 87 -3.71 4.40 -16.19
N THR A 88 -3.79 5.39 -17.07
CA THR A 88 -2.61 6.06 -17.64
C THR A 88 -2.33 7.41 -16.99
N GLU A 89 -3.37 8.10 -16.52
CA GLU A 89 -3.23 9.41 -15.90
C GLU A 89 -4.33 9.64 -14.83
N ILE A 90 -3.98 10.30 -13.72
CA ILE A 90 -4.88 10.60 -12.60
C ILE A 90 -4.73 12.06 -12.18
N MET A 91 -5.84 12.79 -12.15
CA MET A 91 -6.00 14.06 -11.43
C MET A 91 -6.80 13.81 -10.16
N TYR A 92 -6.14 13.73 -9.00
CA TYR A 92 -6.80 13.50 -7.71
C TYR A 92 -6.86 14.74 -6.81
N ASN A 93 -5.99 15.73 -7.04
CA ASN A 93 -6.01 16.98 -6.30
C ASN A 93 -5.54 18.13 -7.20
N ALA A 94 -6.49 18.73 -7.93
CA ALA A 94 -6.21 19.84 -8.85
C ALA A 94 -5.70 21.10 -8.13
N ASP A 95 -5.09 22.01 -8.87
CA ASP A 95 -4.58 23.28 -8.33
C ASP A 95 -5.70 24.25 -7.89
N ASP A 96 -5.30 25.29 -7.17
CA ASP A 96 -6.13 26.43 -6.78
C ASP A 96 -7.43 26.08 -6.04
N GLY A 97 -7.46 24.90 -5.39
CA GLY A 97 -8.64 24.40 -4.67
C GLY A 97 -9.78 23.99 -5.61
N SER A 98 -9.49 23.79 -6.90
CA SER A 98 -10.42 23.22 -7.86
C SER A 98 -10.91 21.86 -7.36
N ALA A 99 -12.22 21.61 -7.52
CA ALA A 99 -12.80 20.32 -7.18
C ALA A 99 -12.60 19.27 -8.27
N LEU A 100 -12.03 19.64 -9.43
CA LEU A 100 -11.92 18.77 -10.59
C LEU A 100 -11.03 17.56 -10.31
N GLU A 101 -11.58 16.37 -10.57
CA GLU A 101 -10.86 15.10 -10.49
C GLU A 101 -11.23 14.25 -11.70
N TRP A 102 -10.26 13.53 -12.25
CA TRP A 102 -10.49 12.65 -13.38
C TRP A 102 -9.45 11.54 -13.47
N VAL A 103 -9.83 10.46 -14.13
CA VAL A 103 -8.98 9.29 -14.41
C VAL A 103 -9.02 8.97 -15.89
N GLU A 104 -7.88 8.64 -16.48
CA GLU A 104 -7.77 8.17 -17.86
C GLU A 104 -7.51 6.67 -17.90
N VAL A 105 -8.29 5.95 -18.70
CA VAL A 105 -8.18 4.50 -18.86
C VAL A 105 -8.02 4.09 -20.32
N THR A 106 -7.28 3.00 -20.55
CA THR A 106 -7.06 2.42 -21.88
C THR A 106 -6.90 0.90 -21.84
N ILE A 107 -6.96 0.27 -23.01
CA ILE A 107 -6.48 -1.10 -23.21
C ILE A 107 -4.95 -1.05 -23.40
N GLN A 108 -4.23 -1.49 -22.37
CA GLN A 108 -2.77 -1.58 -22.38
C GLN A 108 -2.30 -2.64 -23.38
N SER A 109 -2.95 -3.79 -23.39
CA SER A 109 -2.55 -4.94 -24.22
C SER A 109 -3.72 -5.89 -24.49
N GLY A 110 -3.51 -6.88 -25.36
CA GLY A 110 -4.56 -7.81 -25.78
C GLY A 110 -5.48 -7.29 -26.89
N PRO A 111 -6.62 -7.96 -27.13
CA PRO A 111 -7.61 -7.61 -28.15
C PRO A 111 -8.54 -6.45 -27.72
N ASP A 112 -9.29 -5.92 -28.69
CA ASP A 112 -10.34 -4.93 -28.48
C ASP A 112 -11.50 -5.48 -27.62
N ILE A 113 -12.18 -4.61 -26.88
CA ILE A 113 -13.42 -4.94 -26.15
C ILE A 113 -14.60 -4.60 -27.06
N SER A 114 -15.35 -5.62 -27.49
CA SER A 114 -16.53 -5.42 -28.36
C SER A 114 -17.71 -4.72 -27.67
N SER A 115 -17.79 -4.80 -26.34
CA SER A 115 -18.79 -4.12 -25.52
C SER A 115 -18.27 -3.99 -24.08
N MET A 116 -18.01 -2.75 -23.66
CA MET A 116 -17.57 -2.46 -22.29
C MET A 116 -18.58 -2.95 -21.25
N LEU A 117 -19.88 -2.75 -21.48
CA LEU A 117 -20.92 -3.25 -20.58
C LEU A 117 -20.93 -4.78 -20.50
N ALA A 118 -20.86 -5.49 -21.63
CA ALA A 118 -20.94 -6.96 -21.66
C ALA A 118 -19.67 -7.63 -21.12
N SER A 119 -18.52 -6.97 -21.22
CA SER A 119 -17.28 -7.40 -20.56
C SER A 119 -17.25 -7.08 -19.07
N GLY A 120 -18.31 -6.46 -18.52
CA GLY A 120 -18.38 -6.03 -17.12
C GLY A 120 -17.37 -4.93 -16.77
N MET A 121 -16.94 -4.14 -17.77
CA MET A 121 -16.01 -3.04 -17.58
C MET A 121 -16.62 -2.00 -16.64
N ARG A 122 -15.91 -1.71 -15.54
CA ARG A 122 -16.31 -0.70 -14.54
C ARG A 122 -15.09 -0.13 -13.82
N LEU A 123 -15.28 1.05 -13.24
CA LEU A 123 -14.41 1.57 -12.20
C LEU A 123 -14.95 1.16 -10.83
N ASP A 124 -14.05 0.81 -9.91
CA ASP A 124 -14.33 0.40 -8.52
C ASP A 124 -13.25 0.97 -7.58
N GLY A 125 -13.45 0.81 -6.26
CA GLY A 125 -12.51 1.28 -5.23
C GLY A 125 -12.86 2.69 -4.74
N ALA A 126 -11.97 3.66 -4.96
CA ALA A 126 -12.12 5.06 -4.56
C ALA A 126 -13.34 5.76 -5.19
N LEU A 127 -13.79 5.24 -6.33
CA LEU A 127 -14.97 5.71 -7.07
C LEU A 127 -15.62 4.52 -7.76
N SER A 128 -16.88 4.68 -8.18
CA SER A 128 -17.58 3.66 -8.96
C SER A 128 -18.13 4.26 -10.25
N PHE A 129 -17.98 3.54 -11.36
CA PHE A 129 -18.58 3.94 -12.64
C PHE A 129 -18.80 2.72 -13.53
N THR A 130 -20.00 2.56 -14.08
CA THR A 130 -20.30 1.51 -15.07
C THR A 130 -20.24 2.06 -16.49
N PHE A 131 -19.39 1.48 -17.34
CA PHE A 131 -19.25 1.92 -18.73
C PHE A 131 -20.46 1.51 -19.60
N PRO A 132 -20.80 2.30 -20.63
CA PRO A 132 -21.94 2.02 -21.49
C PRO A 132 -21.69 0.81 -22.41
N ASN A 133 -22.76 0.35 -23.08
CA ASN A 133 -22.67 -0.69 -24.10
C ASN A 133 -22.07 -0.16 -25.41
N GLU A 134 -20.78 0.15 -25.39
CA GLU A 134 -20.00 0.63 -26.52
C GLU A 134 -18.72 -0.19 -26.67
N GLU A 135 -18.20 -0.26 -27.89
CA GLU A 135 -16.89 -0.86 -28.18
C GLU A 135 -15.78 0.05 -27.63
N LEU A 136 -14.68 -0.56 -27.16
CA LEU A 136 -13.42 0.09 -26.85
C LEU A 136 -12.29 -0.61 -27.61
N LYS A 137 -11.60 0.15 -28.47
CA LYS A 137 -10.49 -0.39 -29.26
C LYS A 137 -9.15 -0.14 -28.59
N LYS A 138 -8.19 -1.02 -28.85
CA LYS A 138 -6.81 -0.83 -28.41
C LYS A 138 -6.26 0.49 -28.96
N GLY A 139 -5.65 1.27 -28.06
CA GLY A 139 -5.11 2.60 -28.37
C GLY A 139 -6.13 3.74 -28.27
N GLU A 140 -7.40 3.46 -27.94
CA GLU A 140 -8.34 4.49 -27.52
C GLU A 140 -8.15 4.82 -26.02
N TYR A 141 -8.38 6.09 -25.68
CA TYR A 141 -8.35 6.59 -24.32
C TYR A 141 -9.74 7.06 -23.90
N ILE A 142 -10.12 6.72 -22.68
CA ILE A 142 -11.35 7.17 -22.05
C ILE A 142 -11.00 7.99 -20.82
N VAL A 143 -11.63 9.16 -20.69
CA VAL A 143 -11.57 9.97 -19.47
C VAL A 143 -12.88 9.85 -18.72
N VAL A 144 -12.79 9.59 -17.42
CA VAL A 144 -13.94 9.60 -16.50
C VAL A 144 -13.68 10.67 -15.45
N THR A 145 -14.63 11.58 -15.24
CA THR A 145 -14.48 12.75 -14.36
C THR A 145 -15.60 12.83 -13.33
N ASN A 146 -15.34 13.49 -12.20
CA ASN A 146 -16.38 13.84 -11.22
C ASN A 146 -17.34 14.93 -11.71
N ASP A 147 -16.90 15.79 -12.63
CA ASP A 147 -17.69 16.90 -13.17
C ASP A 147 -17.30 17.15 -14.63
N LYS A 148 -18.23 16.84 -15.55
CA LYS A 148 -18.01 17.02 -17.00
C LYS A 148 -18.00 18.48 -17.42
N ASP A 149 -18.80 19.31 -16.77
CA ASP A 149 -18.89 20.72 -17.14
C ASP A 149 -17.64 21.46 -16.67
N LEU A 150 -17.15 21.15 -15.46
CA LEU A 150 -15.87 21.68 -14.96
C LEU A 150 -14.70 21.13 -15.79
N PHE A 151 -14.71 19.84 -16.13
CA PHE A 151 -13.69 19.26 -17.01
C PHE A 151 -13.62 19.99 -18.35
N MET A 152 -14.76 20.21 -19.03
CA MET A 152 -14.78 20.91 -20.32
C MET A 152 -14.45 22.41 -20.22
N GLN A 153 -14.62 23.03 -19.05
CA GLN A 153 -14.12 24.38 -18.80
C GLN A 153 -12.59 24.40 -18.70
N THR A 154 -11.99 23.39 -18.06
CA THR A 154 -10.53 23.26 -17.95
C THR A 154 -9.90 22.81 -19.27
N TYR A 155 -10.56 21.92 -20.03
CA TYR A 155 -10.08 21.36 -21.30
C TYR A 155 -11.08 21.62 -22.45
N PRO A 156 -11.28 22.88 -22.89
CA PRO A 156 -12.30 23.24 -23.89
C PRO A 156 -12.06 22.60 -25.28
N GLU A 157 -10.81 22.26 -25.56
CA GLU A 157 -10.41 21.61 -26.81
C GLU A 157 -10.49 20.08 -26.76
N PHE A 158 -10.83 19.47 -25.61
CA PHE A 158 -10.96 18.03 -25.50
C PHE A 158 -12.04 17.51 -26.47
N LYS A 159 -11.68 16.51 -27.30
CA LYS A 159 -12.59 15.84 -28.26
C LYS A 159 -12.64 14.32 -28.07
N GLY A 160 -12.00 13.81 -27.01
CA GLY A 160 -11.94 12.38 -26.72
C GLY A 160 -13.23 11.83 -26.11
N ARG A 161 -13.16 10.59 -25.61
CA ARG A 161 -14.29 9.95 -24.92
C ARG A 161 -14.34 10.43 -23.48
N LEU A 162 -15.34 11.24 -23.15
CA LEU A 162 -15.58 11.75 -21.80
C LEU A 162 -16.83 11.13 -21.19
N TYR A 163 -16.67 10.47 -20.05
CA TYR A 163 -17.78 10.01 -19.21
C TYR A 163 -17.73 10.66 -17.83
N GLY A 164 -18.83 10.51 -17.10
CA GLY A 164 -19.04 11.10 -15.78
C GLY A 164 -20.43 11.75 -15.63
N PRO A 165 -20.75 12.34 -14.47
CA PRO A 165 -20.02 12.15 -13.22
C PRO A 165 -19.96 10.66 -12.86
N TRP A 166 -18.92 10.22 -12.17
CA TRP A 166 -18.94 8.90 -11.53
C TRP A 166 -19.97 8.87 -10.39
N ASP A 167 -20.24 7.68 -9.87
CA ASP A 167 -21.33 7.45 -8.93
C ASP A 167 -21.13 8.18 -7.60
N ASN A 168 -22.24 8.40 -6.89
CA ASN A 168 -22.20 8.98 -5.56
C ASN A 168 -21.64 7.98 -4.55
N ASP A 169 -20.83 8.44 -3.60
CA ASP A 169 -20.40 7.65 -2.45
C ASP A 169 -21.64 7.21 -1.64
N PRO A 170 -21.88 5.89 -1.48
CA PRO A 170 -23.03 5.37 -0.74
C PRO A 170 -23.12 5.86 0.72
N LYS A 171 -22.00 6.25 1.33
CA LYS A 171 -21.94 6.72 2.72
C LYS A 171 -22.39 8.17 2.85
N THR A 172 -22.04 9.02 1.88
CA THR A 172 -22.29 10.47 1.95
C THR A 172 -23.46 10.92 1.06
N GLY A 173 -23.78 10.15 0.02
CA GLY A 173 -24.78 10.48 -0.99
C GLY A 173 -24.36 11.58 -1.97
N ALA A 174 -23.13 12.08 -1.89
CA ALA A 174 -22.54 13.05 -2.81
C ALA A 174 -21.66 12.35 -3.86
N VAL A 175 -21.37 13.00 -4.99
CA VAL A 175 -20.39 12.50 -5.98
C VAL A 175 -19.10 12.15 -5.24
N ALA A 176 -18.59 10.94 -5.43
CA ALA A 176 -17.39 10.49 -4.75
C ALA A 176 -16.23 11.47 -5.02
N LYS A 177 -15.34 11.65 -4.03
CA LYS A 177 -14.07 12.33 -4.23
C LYS A 177 -12.96 11.31 -4.09
N LEU A 178 -11.95 11.41 -4.94
CA LEU A 178 -10.69 10.73 -4.75
C LEU A 178 -10.10 11.18 -3.40
N SER A 179 -9.90 10.25 -2.48
CA SER A 179 -9.31 10.55 -1.17
C SER A 179 -7.88 11.05 -1.35
N ASN A 180 -7.61 12.29 -0.95
CA ASN A 180 -6.27 12.85 -1.06
C ASN A 180 -5.28 12.15 -0.11
N GLU A 181 -5.76 11.50 0.96
CA GLU A 181 -4.91 10.69 1.87
C GLU A 181 -4.40 9.41 1.19
N GLY A 182 -4.95 9.08 0.03
CA GLY A 182 -4.65 7.92 -0.77
C GLY A 182 -5.80 6.94 -0.78
N ASP A 183 -5.93 6.23 -1.90
CA ASP A 183 -6.95 5.22 -2.15
C ASP A 183 -6.51 4.33 -3.32
N VAL A 184 -7.35 3.37 -3.71
CA VAL A 184 -7.14 2.50 -4.86
C VAL A 184 -8.25 2.74 -5.89
N ILE A 185 -7.87 3.02 -7.13
CA ILE A 185 -8.79 3.05 -8.28
C ILE A 185 -8.61 1.75 -9.05
N ASP A 186 -9.70 1.01 -9.21
CA ASP A 186 -9.73 -0.23 -9.96
C ASP A 186 -10.37 -0.01 -11.33
N VAL A 187 -9.80 -0.60 -12.38
CA VAL A 187 -10.53 -0.92 -13.61
C VAL A 187 -10.77 -2.41 -13.61
N LYS A 188 -12.03 -2.82 -13.55
CA LYS A 188 -12.44 -4.23 -13.50
C LYS A 188 -13.06 -4.66 -14.81
N LEU A 189 -12.82 -5.91 -15.20
CA LEU A 189 -13.48 -6.69 -16.22
C LEU A 189 -14.12 -7.93 -15.57
N THR A 190 -14.92 -8.67 -16.34
CA THR A 190 -15.33 -10.02 -15.98
C THR A 190 -14.22 -11.00 -16.38
N GLY A 191 -13.64 -11.71 -15.42
CA GLY A 191 -12.51 -12.61 -15.65
C GLY A 191 -11.16 -11.92 -15.45
N GLU A 192 -10.24 -12.09 -16.40
CA GLU A 192 -8.88 -11.52 -16.34
C GLU A 192 -8.82 -10.13 -17.00
N GLY A 193 -7.75 -9.37 -16.69
CA GLY A 193 -7.45 -8.11 -17.37
C GLY A 193 -7.59 -6.83 -16.55
N ASP A 194 -7.94 -6.95 -15.27
CA ASP A 194 -8.09 -5.81 -14.36
C ASP A 194 -6.76 -5.08 -14.11
N VAL A 195 -6.88 -3.85 -13.59
CA VAL A 195 -5.78 -3.13 -12.97
C VAL A 195 -6.26 -2.45 -11.69
N SER A 196 -5.39 -2.38 -10.69
CA SER A 196 -5.56 -1.58 -9.48
C SER A 196 -4.43 -0.58 -9.38
N CYS A 197 -4.80 0.67 -9.14
CA CYS A 197 -3.87 1.79 -9.10
C CYS A 197 -4.01 2.49 -7.76
N SER A 198 -2.95 2.51 -6.99
CA SER A 198 -2.91 3.31 -5.77
C SER A 198 -2.49 4.75 -6.10
N TYR A 199 -2.77 5.68 -5.20
CA TYR A 199 -2.18 7.02 -5.19
C TYR A 199 -2.20 7.55 -3.75
N SER A 200 -1.42 8.59 -3.45
CA SER A 200 -1.48 9.29 -2.16
C SER A 200 -0.89 10.70 -2.27
N MET A 201 -1.23 11.57 -1.32
CA MET A 201 -0.54 12.84 -1.13
C MET A 201 0.81 12.71 -0.41
N GLU A 202 1.04 11.57 0.23
CA GLU A 202 2.21 11.36 1.08
C GLU A 202 3.39 10.78 0.29
N PRO A 203 4.64 10.97 0.75
CA PRO A 203 5.79 10.34 0.14
C PRO A 203 5.61 8.81 0.02
N PRO A 204 6.16 8.19 -1.03
CA PRO A 204 7.03 8.78 -2.04
C PRO A 204 6.29 9.26 -3.31
N TRP A 205 4.98 9.53 -3.24
CA TRP A 205 4.22 10.00 -4.40
C TRP A 205 4.67 11.42 -4.84
N PRO A 206 4.67 11.72 -6.15
CA PRO A 206 5.13 13.02 -6.66
C PRO A 206 4.36 14.21 -6.08
N SER A 207 5.03 15.11 -5.35
CA SER A 207 4.37 16.22 -4.66
C SER A 207 3.75 17.24 -5.61
N LEU A 208 4.22 17.31 -6.86
CA LEU A 208 3.68 18.19 -7.89
C LEU A 208 2.31 17.73 -8.41
N ALA A 209 1.98 16.45 -8.24
CA ALA A 209 0.66 15.93 -8.59
C ALA A 209 -0.40 16.18 -7.49
N ASN A 210 0.03 16.76 -6.37
CA ASN A 210 -0.80 16.97 -5.19
C ASN A 210 -1.10 18.47 -5.00
N GLY A 211 -2.18 18.95 -5.60
CA GLY A 211 -2.67 20.33 -5.39
C GLY A 211 -1.78 21.40 -6.03
N LYS A 212 -0.82 21.01 -6.87
CA LYS A 212 0.09 21.90 -7.60
C LYS A 212 -0.15 21.83 -9.12
N GLY A 213 -1.29 21.27 -9.52
CA GLY A 213 -1.80 21.35 -10.89
C GLY A 213 -1.21 20.34 -11.85
N ARG A 214 -0.31 19.44 -11.45
CA ARG A 214 0.11 18.33 -12.30
C ARG A 214 -0.73 17.09 -11.99
N THR A 215 -0.81 16.18 -12.93
CA THR A 215 -1.41 14.84 -12.79
C THR A 215 -0.34 13.81 -12.44
N LEU A 216 -0.77 12.66 -11.93
CA LEU A 216 0.06 11.45 -11.91
C LEU A 216 -0.02 10.78 -13.28
N VAL A 217 1.12 10.52 -13.90
CA VAL A 217 1.26 9.79 -15.17
C VAL A 217 1.89 8.44 -14.88
N TYR A 218 1.27 7.39 -15.40
CA TYR A 218 1.78 6.02 -15.29
C TYR A 218 2.96 5.81 -16.24
N LYS A 219 4.08 5.34 -15.70
CA LYS A 219 5.33 5.13 -16.45
C LYS A 219 5.71 3.66 -16.64
N GLY A 220 4.81 2.75 -16.29
CA GLY A 220 5.01 1.30 -16.34
C GLY A 220 5.40 0.69 -14.99
N GLY A 221 5.29 -0.64 -14.88
CA GLY A 221 5.56 -1.40 -13.66
C GLY A 221 4.29 -1.84 -12.93
N ASN A 222 4.32 -1.84 -11.60
CA ASN A 222 3.14 -2.12 -10.79
C ASN A 222 2.41 -0.82 -10.45
N ALA A 223 1.22 -0.60 -10.98
CA ALA A 223 0.44 0.62 -10.77
C ALA A 223 0.00 0.84 -9.29
N ALA A 224 0.13 -0.15 -8.42
CA ALA A 224 -0.03 0.02 -6.97
C ALA A 224 1.20 0.66 -6.29
N GLN A 225 2.36 0.71 -6.96
CA GLN A 225 3.60 1.27 -6.43
C GLN A 225 3.81 2.70 -6.92
N ALA A 226 4.13 3.63 -6.01
CA ALA A 226 4.48 5.02 -6.34
C ALA A 226 5.64 5.13 -7.35
N THR A 227 6.57 4.17 -7.33
CA THR A 227 7.69 4.09 -8.29
C THR A 227 7.26 3.86 -9.73
N SER A 228 5.99 3.55 -9.99
CA SER A 228 5.38 3.40 -11.32
C SER A 228 4.68 4.66 -11.81
N TRP A 229 4.76 5.75 -11.05
CA TRP A 229 4.11 7.02 -11.36
C TRP A 229 5.12 8.17 -11.40
N GLY A 230 4.79 9.23 -12.12
CA GLY A 230 5.54 10.48 -12.17
C GLY A 230 4.60 11.68 -12.32
N ALA A 231 5.03 12.87 -11.91
CA ALA A 231 4.24 14.08 -12.17
C ALA A 231 4.27 14.41 -13.67
N SER A 232 3.13 14.69 -14.29
CA SER A 232 3.06 15.06 -15.71
C SER A 232 3.95 16.26 -16.04
N LYS A 233 4.60 16.26 -17.21
CA LYS A 233 5.32 17.44 -17.72
C LYS A 233 4.37 18.57 -18.09
N ILE A 234 3.11 18.26 -18.40
CA ILE A 234 2.11 19.23 -18.81
C ILE A 234 1.33 19.68 -17.57
N MET A 235 1.25 21.00 -17.36
CA MET A 235 0.36 21.55 -16.33
C MET A 235 -1.08 21.18 -16.66
N ASN A 236 -1.79 20.70 -15.65
CA ASN A 236 -3.12 20.11 -15.70
C ASN A 236 -3.21 18.81 -16.51
N GLY A 237 -2.10 18.17 -16.84
CA GLY A 237 -2.12 16.90 -17.59
C GLY A 237 -2.59 17.05 -19.04
N ASN A 238 -2.71 15.93 -19.75
CA ASN A 238 -3.03 15.91 -21.17
C ASN A 238 -4.06 14.82 -21.51
N PRO A 239 -5.29 14.95 -20.98
CA PRO A 239 -6.29 13.90 -21.06
C PRO A 239 -6.71 13.57 -22.50
N GLY A 240 -6.91 12.29 -22.77
CA GLY A 240 -7.43 11.68 -23.98
C GLY A 240 -6.41 11.47 -25.10
N VAL A 241 -5.12 11.74 -24.86
CA VAL A 241 -4.07 11.68 -25.87
C VAL A 241 -3.15 10.48 -25.66
N GLY A 242 -2.79 10.21 -24.40
CA GLY A 242 -1.84 9.18 -24.00
C GLY A 242 -0.39 9.45 -24.42
N ASN A 243 0.47 8.47 -24.14
CA ASN A 243 1.93 8.60 -24.22
C ASN A 243 2.45 9.83 -23.45
N ASP A 244 1.82 10.15 -22.33
CA ASP A 244 2.13 11.35 -21.57
C ASP A 244 3.53 11.28 -20.98
N GLU A 245 4.23 12.40 -21.07
CA GLU A 245 5.56 12.53 -20.50
C GLU A 245 5.47 13.00 -19.06
N TRP A 246 6.39 12.51 -18.22
CA TRP A 246 6.52 12.92 -16.82
C TRP A 246 7.83 13.68 -16.58
N LEU A 247 7.83 14.51 -15.54
CA LEU A 247 9.03 15.18 -15.05
C LEU A 247 10.04 14.14 -14.57
N THR A 248 11.30 14.37 -14.91
CA THR A 248 12.39 13.51 -14.45
C THR A 248 12.64 13.78 -12.98
N THR A 249 12.70 12.73 -12.16
CA THR A 249 13.01 12.83 -10.73
C THR A 249 14.52 12.91 -10.50
N SER A 250 14.91 13.43 -9.34
CA SER A 250 16.32 13.56 -8.98
C SER A 250 17.01 12.20 -8.81
N ASN A 251 18.27 12.10 -9.22
CA ASN A 251 19.15 10.98 -8.84
C ASN A 251 19.67 11.10 -7.40
N ILE A 252 19.50 12.28 -6.78
CA ILE A 252 19.78 12.50 -5.37
C ILE A 252 18.55 12.11 -4.57
N ARG A 253 18.70 11.05 -3.77
CA ARG A 253 17.69 10.53 -2.87
C ARG A 253 17.86 11.14 -1.49
N LEU A 254 16.76 11.59 -0.89
CA LEU A 254 16.66 11.76 0.55
C LEU A 254 16.71 10.36 1.19
N ASN A 255 17.90 9.98 1.68
CA ASN A 255 18.25 8.58 1.94
C ASN A 255 17.88 8.11 3.34
N GLU A 256 18.24 8.90 4.34
CA GLU A 256 18.02 8.58 5.74
C GLU A 256 17.90 9.89 6.55
N ILE A 257 17.06 9.89 7.58
CA ILE A 257 16.89 11.01 8.50
C ILE A 257 16.92 10.49 9.93
N MET A 258 17.74 11.13 10.77
CA MET A 258 17.75 10.93 12.22
C MET A 258 16.99 12.07 12.93
N PRO A 259 15.90 11.79 13.67
CA PRO A 259 15.19 12.81 14.44
C PRO A 259 15.95 13.23 15.70
N SER A 260 15.75 14.48 16.16
CA SER A 260 16.44 15.07 17.32
C SER A 260 15.95 14.56 18.68
N GLY A 261 14.79 13.90 18.74
CA GLY A 261 14.16 13.39 19.97
C GLY A 261 14.90 12.24 20.69
N THR A 262 16.08 11.88 20.19
CA THR A 262 16.91 10.73 20.58
C THR A 262 18.03 11.08 21.55
N GLY A 263 18.31 12.37 21.76
CA GLY A 263 19.50 12.81 22.48
C GLY A 263 20.80 12.71 21.66
N THR A 264 20.71 12.31 20.39
CA THR A 264 21.77 12.47 19.39
C THR A 264 21.49 13.67 18.50
N ASP A 265 22.53 14.29 17.95
CA ASP A 265 22.36 15.38 16.98
C ASP A 265 21.55 14.89 15.76
N ALA A 266 20.49 15.61 15.40
CA ALA A 266 19.72 15.29 14.22
C ALA A 266 20.54 15.51 12.94
N TRP A 267 20.24 14.70 11.92
CA TRP A 267 20.90 14.80 10.64
C TRP A 267 20.00 14.29 9.51
N VAL A 268 20.33 14.72 8.31
CA VAL A 268 19.71 14.31 7.06
C VAL A 268 20.81 13.77 6.16
N GLU A 269 20.59 12.61 5.56
CA GLU A 269 21.51 12.04 4.59
C GLU A 269 20.93 12.03 3.19
N LEU A 270 21.77 12.39 2.23
CA LEU A 270 21.51 12.28 0.81
C LEU A 270 22.35 11.17 0.20
N TYR A 271 21.78 10.42 -0.74
CA TYR A 271 22.49 9.43 -1.55
C TYR A 271 22.39 9.79 -3.03
N ASN A 272 23.50 9.69 -3.75
CA ASN A 272 23.52 9.93 -5.19
C ASN A 272 23.51 8.59 -5.96
N ALA A 273 22.34 8.24 -6.50
CA ALA A 273 22.20 7.07 -7.35
C ALA A 273 22.80 7.26 -8.76
N GLY A 274 23.25 8.46 -9.10
CA GLY A 274 23.88 8.79 -10.39
C GLY A 274 25.34 8.36 -10.51
N SER A 275 25.94 8.70 -11.65
CA SER A 275 27.33 8.39 -12.02
C SER A 275 28.28 9.60 -11.98
N ALA A 276 27.77 10.76 -11.59
CA ALA A 276 28.54 12.01 -11.46
C ALA A 276 28.21 12.69 -10.13
N ASP A 277 29.18 13.40 -9.56
CA ASP A 277 29.00 14.21 -8.36
C ASP A 277 27.97 15.32 -8.61
N VAL A 278 27.13 15.60 -7.60
CA VAL A 278 26.08 16.62 -7.69
C VAL A 278 26.26 17.64 -6.58
N ASP A 279 26.39 18.92 -6.96
CA ASP A 279 26.33 20.03 -6.02
C ASP A 279 24.88 20.27 -5.58
N VAL A 280 24.64 20.12 -4.29
CA VAL A 280 23.32 20.31 -3.65
C VAL A 280 23.24 21.61 -2.86
N SER A 281 24.24 22.49 -3.00
CA SER A 281 24.22 23.82 -2.39
C SER A 281 23.00 24.61 -2.86
N GLY A 282 22.22 25.13 -1.90
CA GLY A 282 20.99 25.88 -2.16
C GLY A 282 19.75 25.03 -2.46
N TRP A 283 19.85 23.69 -2.50
CA TRP A 283 18.68 22.83 -2.62
C TRP A 283 17.77 22.98 -1.39
N ILE A 284 16.46 22.82 -1.59
CA ILE A 284 15.46 23.13 -0.57
C ILE A 284 15.01 21.85 0.12
N PHE A 285 15.10 21.83 1.44
CA PHE A 285 14.51 20.81 2.30
C PHE A 285 13.21 21.34 2.91
N GLU A 286 12.10 20.62 2.73
CA GLU A 286 10.78 20.96 3.28
C GLU A 286 10.35 19.93 4.33
N SER A 287 9.93 20.43 5.49
CA SER A 287 9.18 19.68 6.50
C SER A 287 7.71 20.05 6.44
N LYS A 288 6.84 19.14 5.97
CA LYS A 288 5.40 19.41 5.85
C LYS A 288 4.75 19.71 7.20
N ILE A 289 5.10 18.91 8.20
CA ILE A 289 4.53 19.01 9.54
C ILE A 289 4.93 20.32 10.25
N ARG A 290 6.11 20.86 9.96
CA ARG A 290 6.57 22.15 10.49
C ARG A 290 6.17 23.33 9.60
N LYS A 291 5.68 23.06 8.38
CA LYS A 291 5.42 24.08 7.33
C LYS A 291 6.65 24.95 7.08
N GLU A 292 7.82 24.32 7.06
CA GLU A 292 9.11 25.00 6.99
C GLU A 292 9.91 24.54 5.78
N LYS A 293 10.59 25.50 5.15
CA LYS A 293 11.55 25.28 4.07
C LYS A 293 12.88 25.90 4.46
N LEU A 294 13.95 25.12 4.38
CA LEU A 294 15.32 25.57 4.57
C LEU A 294 16.16 25.18 3.35
N SER A 295 17.22 25.93 3.08
CA SER A 295 18.16 25.59 2.02
C SER A 295 19.38 24.88 2.60
N ILE A 296 19.93 23.91 1.87
CA ILE A 296 21.23 23.31 2.18
C ILE A 296 22.29 24.39 1.97
N LYS A 297 23.06 24.67 3.02
CA LYS A 297 24.06 25.74 3.02
C LYS A 297 25.12 25.54 1.94
N ALA A 298 25.71 24.35 1.89
CA ALA A 298 26.66 23.92 0.88
C ALA A 298 26.85 22.41 0.96
N GLY A 299 27.14 21.76 -0.16
CA GLY A 299 27.50 20.34 -0.16
C GLY A 299 27.54 19.73 -1.56
N THR A 300 28.33 18.68 -1.71
CA THR A 300 28.37 17.87 -2.93
C THR A 300 28.16 16.42 -2.55
N VAL A 301 27.24 15.73 -3.22
CA VAL A 301 27.00 14.30 -3.04
C VAL A 301 27.81 13.55 -4.11
N PRO A 302 28.87 12.80 -3.75
CA PRO A 302 29.69 12.08 -4.72
C PRO A 302 28.87 11.05 -5.49
N ALA A 303 29.24 10.74 -6.73
CA ALA A 303 28.62 9.65 -7.49
C ALA A 303 28.62 8.34 -6.69
N LYS A 304 27.46 7.69 -6.56
CA LYS A 304 27.28 6.47 -5.73
C LYS A 304 27.70 6.65 -4.26
N GLY A 305 27.81 7.89 -3.80
CA GLY A 305 28.22 8.26 -2.46
C GLY A 305 27.10 8.90 -1.66
N TYR A 306 27.44 9.20 -0.41
CA TYR A 306 26.54 9.76 0.59
C TYR A 306 27.02 11.15 1.02
N LEU A 307 26.08 11.99 1.44
CA LEU A 307 26.35 13.26 2.10
C LEU A 307 25.48 13.34 3.36
N VAL A 308 26.12 13.34 4.53
CA VAL A 308 25.45 13.55 5.82
C VAL A 308 25.48 15.03 6.16
N LEU A 309 24.30 15.61 6.34
CA LEU A 309 24.07 17.01 6.69
C LEU A 309 23.69 17.10 8.17
N ASN A 310 24.46 17.85 8.94
CA ASN A 310 24.12 18.15 10.32
C ASN A 310 22.97 19.15 10.37
N ALA A 311 21.89 18.78 11.05
CA ALA A 311 20.67 19.58 11.10
C ALA A 311 20.89 20.97 11.73
N ALA A 312 21.84 21.12 12.65
CA ALA A 312 22.12 22.38 13.34
C ALA A 312 22.97 23.36 12.52
N THR A 313 23.83 22.88 11.61
CA THR A 313 24.86 23.72 10.98
C THR A 313 24.78 23.84 9.47
N ASP A 314 24.12 22.91 8.80
CA ASP A 314 24.19 22.77 7.34
C ASP A 314 22.97 23.32 6.61
N PHE A 315 22.09 24.01 7.33
CA PHE A 315 20.88 24.63 6.79
C PHE A 315 20.86 26.15 7.02
N VAL A 316 20.22 26.85 6.08
CA VAL A 316 19.97 28.29 6.12
C VAL A 316 18.52 28.61 5.80
N ASP A 317 18.02 29.74 6.30
CA ASP A 317 16.71 30.27 5.92
C ASP A 317 16.72 30.93 4.52
N SER A 318 15.59 31.52 4.13
CA SER A 318 15.42 32.21 2.85
C SER A 318 16.31 33.44 2.68
N GLU A 319 16.84 34.01 3.77
CA GLU A 319 17.77 35.14 3.74
C GLU A 319 19.24 34.69 3.78
N GLY A 320 19.48 33.37 3.87
CA GLY A 320 20.82 32.79 3.95
C GLY A 320 21.43 32.82 5.35
N ALA A 321 20.67 33.15 6.39
CA ALA A 321 21.14 33.07 7.77
C ALA A 321 21.11 31.62 8.26
N ALA A 322 22.11 31.23 9.06
CA ALA A 322 22.19 29.89 9.63
C ALA A 322 20.95 29.59 10.48
N LYS A 323 20.32 28.44 10.22
CA LYS A 323 19.11 28.02 10.90
C LYS A 323 19.11 26.51 11.08
N GLU A 324 18.84 26.08 12.31
CA GLU A 324 18.70 24.66 12.62
C GLU A 324 17.46 24.07 11.93
N LEU A 325 17.65 22.95 11.25
CA LEU A 325 16.57 22.09 10.78
C LEU A 325 16.03 21.27 11.95
N ILE A 326 14.75 21.44 12.28
CA ILE A 326 14.12 20.64 13.33
C ILE A 326 13.45 19.41 12.73
N VAL A 327 14.06 18.24 12.94
CA VAL A 327 13.46 16.94 12.62
C VAL A 327 12.92 16.31 13.91
N SER A 328 11.60 16.13 13.98
CA SER A 328 10.92 15.64 15.17
C SER A 328 10.72 14.12 15.12
N ASP A 329 10.74 13.46 16.27
CA ASP A 329 10.43 12.03 16.43
C ASP A 329 8.93 11.69 16.25
N ILE A 330 8.06 12.71 16.11
CA ILE A 330 6.65 12.51 15.76
C ILE A 330 6.47 12.12 14.29
N GLY A 331 7.55 12.15 13.50
CA GLY A 331 7.54 11.78 12.09
C GLY A 331 6.97 12.87 11.18
N GLY A 332 6.53 12.45 9.99
CA GLY A 332 5.92 13.31 8.98
C GLY A 332 6.61 13.20 7.62
N SER A 333 6.19 14.08 6.72
CA SER A 333 6.59 14.04 5.32
C SER A 333 7.65 15.08 5.02
N TYR A 334 8.72 14.62 4.38
CA TYR A 334 9.89 15.41 4.07
C TYR A 334 10.20 15.36 2.59
N TYR A 335 10.55 16.51 2.03
CA TYR A 335 10.85 16.67 0.61
C TYR A 335 12.17 17.39 0.42
N LEU A 336 12.92 16.97 -0.58
CA LEU A 336 14.11 17.62 -1.08
C LEU A 336 13.83 18.06 -2.52
N TYR A 337 14.00 19.35 -2.79
CA TYR A 337 13.85 19.93 -4.12
C TYR A 337 15.20 20.45 -4.62
N GLY A 338 15.58 19.99 -5.81
CA GLY A 338 16.76 20.43 -6.53
C GLY A 338 16.56 21.72 -7.31
N ALA A 339 17.51 22.00 -8.20
CA ALA A 339 17.54 23.25 -8.95
C ALA A 339 16.51 23.30 -10.09
N THR A 340 16.07 22.14 -10.59
CA THR A 340 15.11 22.04 -11.69
C THR A 340 13.74 21.60 -11.16
N GLU A 341 12.66 22.06 -11.78
CA GLU A 341 11.33 21.53 -11.49
C GLU A 341 11.29 20.03 -11.79
N GLY A 342 10.77 19.25 -10.84
CA GLY A 342 10.75 17.80 -10.91
C GLY A 342 11.95 17.12 -10.27
N ASP A 343 13.06 17.84 -10.02
CA ASP A 343 14.17 17.34 -9.20
C ASP A 343 13.71 17.20 -7.75
N GLU A 344 12.97 16.13 -7.47
CA GLU A 344 12.35 15.87 -6.19
C GLU A 344 12.81 14.52 -5.65
N SER A 345 13.03 14.46 -4.34
CA SER A 345 13.07 13.24 -3.56
C SER A 345 12.30 13.45 -2.27
N SER A 346 11.72 12.38 -1.72
CA SER A 346 10.87 12.48 -0.55
C SER A 346 10.97 11.25 0.33
N LEU A 347 10.71 11.45 1.62
CA LEU A 347 10.77 10.42 2.63
C LEU A 347 9.63 10.63 3.64
N LEU A 348 8.84 9.58 3.86
CA LEU A 348 7.87 9.51 4.93
C LEU A 348 8.56 8.95 6.18
N LEU A 349 8.52 9.72 7.27
CA LEU A 349 9.01 9.28 8.59
C LEU A 349 7.82 8.78 9.41
N PRO A 350 7.73 7.48 9.73
CA PRO A 350 6.93 7.01 10.85
C PRO A 350 7.36 7.70 12.14
N SER A 351 6.45 7.83 13.10
CA SER A 351 6.79 8.37 14.41
C SER A 351 7.69 7.41 15.16
N SER A 352 8.95 7.77 15.35
CA SER A 352 9.90 6.93 16.06
C SER A 352 11.11 7.75 16.51
N LYS A 353 11.84 7.19 17.46
CA LYS A 353 13.18 7.63 17.83
C LYS A 353 14.27 6.96 16.98
N LEU A 354 13.91 6.02 16.12
CA LEU A 354 14.85 5.44 15.17
C LEU A 354 15.06 6.41 14.01
N SER A 355 16.20 6.28 13.33
CA SER A 355 16.31 6.90 12.01
C SER A 355 15.33 6.21 11.05
N SER A 356 14.88 6.94 10.04
CA SER A 356 14.06 6.37 8.96
C SER A 356 14.77 6.58 7.64
N GLY A 357 14.62 5.63 6.72
CA GLY A 357 15.29 5.70 5.43
C GLY A 357 14.61 4.87 4.35
N VAL A 358 15.23 4.90 3.18
CA VAL A 358 14.79 4.16 1.99
C VAL A 358 15.62 2.88 1.83
N VAL A 359 14.96 1.75 1.59
CA VAL A 359 15.60 0.48 1.24
C VAL A 359 15.21 0.10 -0.18
N ASP A 360 16.19 -0.26 -1.00
CA ASP A 360 15.97 -0.77 -2.36
C ASP A 360 15.54 -2.24 -2.28
N LEU A 361 14.47 -2.59 -3.00
CA LEU A 361 13.89 -3.92 -3.01
C LEU A 361 14.38 -4.75 -4.21
N SER A 362 14.24 -6.07 -4.11
CA SER A 362 14.70 -7.02 -5.12
C SER A 362 13.98 -6.90 -6.46
N ASP A 363 12.75 -6.37 -6.47
CA ASP A 363 11.95 -6.06 -7.67
C ASP A 363 12.31 -4.72 -8.32
N GLY A 364 13.27 -3.98 -7.75
CA GLY A 364 13.70 -2.65 -8.21
C GLY A 364 12.84 -1.50 -7.70
N SER A 365 11.80 -1.78 -6.89
CA SER A 365 11.06 -0.76 -6.16
C SER A 365 11.79 -0.36 -4.87
N THR A 366 11.18 0.51 -4.07
CA THR A 366 11.77 0.99 -2.80
C THR A 366 10.73 0.96 -1.70
N ALA A 367 11.17 0.64 -0.48
CA ALA A 367 10.36 0.77 0.73
C ALA A 367 10.90 1.87 1.65
N GLN A 368 10.03 2.45 2.46
CA GLN A 368 10.37 3.49 3.43
C GLN A 368 9.90 3.08 4.83
N GLY A 369 10.66 3.45 5.86
CA GLY A 369 10.28 3.24 7.24
C GLY A 369 11.43 3.46 8.21
N ALA A 370 11.16 3.18 9.50
CA ALA A 370 12.20 3.17 10.52
C ALA A 370 13.24 2.09 10.24
N LEU A 371 14.51 2.37 10.54
CA LEU A 371 15.65 1.48 10.34
C LEU A 371 16.05 0.82 11.66
N VAL A 372 16.61 -0.39 11.59
CA VAL A 372 17.11 -1.11 12.79
C VAL A 372 18.32 -0.39 13.39
N GLU A 373 19.20 0.10 12.53
CA GLU A 373 20.39 0.87 12.91
C GLU A 373 20.50 2.12 12.04
N ALA A 374 20.97 3.20 12.65
CA ALA A 374 21.29 4.43 11.94
C ALA A 374 22.60 4.26 11.17
N THR A 375 22.62 4.68 9.90
CA THR A 375 23.69 4.34 8.95
C THR A 375 24.34 5.55 8.27
N PRO A 376 24.81 6.56 9.03
CA PRO A 376 25.41 7.76 8.43
C PRO A 376 26.69 7.42 7.63
N GLY A 377 26.69 7.81 6.36
CA GLY A 377 27.73 7.63 5.37
C GLY A 377 27.76 6.24 4.72
N ALA A 378 26.71 5.43 4.89
CA ALA A 378 26.69 4.03 4.46
C ALA A 378 25.33 3.61 3.88
N ALA A 379 25.26 2.40 3.34
CA ALA A 379 23.99 1.82 2.90
C ALA A 379 23.06 1.60 4.10
N ASN A 380 21.77 1.90 3.89
CA ASN A 380 20.74 1.77 4.92
C ASN A 380 20.67 0.34 5.46
N SER A 381 20.45 0.23 6.77
CA SER A 381 20.11 -1.05 7.38
C SER A 381 18.71 -1.51 6.95
N LYS A 382 18.32 -2.72 7.34
CA LYS A 382 16.96 -3.22 7.07
C LYS A 382 15.90 -2.41 7.82
N LEU A 383 14.68 -2.42 7.31
CA LEU A 383 13.54 -1.81 7.99
C LEU A 383 13.28 -2.53 9.32
N TYR A 384 13.04 -1.74 10.36
CA TYR A 384 12.65 -2.16 11.69
C TYR A 384 11.29 -2.86 11.66
N ILE A 385 11.15 -3.91 12.47
CA ILE A 385 9.89 -4.61 12.68
C ILE A 385 9.59 -4.62 14.19
N GLY A 386 8.36 -4.29 14.53
CA GLY A 386 7.84 -4.23 15.89
C GLY A 386 7.31 -5.57 16.38
N GLY A 387 6.59 -5.51 17.51
CA GLY A 387 6.12 -6.70 18.22
C GLY A 387 4.87 -7.35 17.62
N LEU A 388 4.01 -6.60 16.92
CA LEU A 388 2.80 -7.11 16.28
C LEU A 388 2.93 -6.97 14.76
N VAL A 389 2.91 -8.09 14.05
CA VAL A 389 3.31 -8.16 12.64
C VAL A 389 2.27 -8.86 11.80
N ILE A 390 2.27 -8.64 10.50
CA ILE A 390 1.37 -9.31 9.57
C ILE A 390 1.94 -10.71 9.27
N SER A 391 1.21 -11.76 9.63
CA SER A 391 1.65 -13.15 9.45
C SER A 391 0.97 -13.84 8.27
N GLU A 392 -0.27 -13.49 7.95
CA GLU A 392 -1.00 -14.11 6.85
C GLU A 392 -1.99 -13.13 6.20
N ILE A 393 -2.03 -13.13 4.87
CA ILE A 393 -2.96 -12.33 4.07
C ILE A 393 -3.68 -13.28 3.12
N HIS A 394 -4.96 -13.53 3.39
CA HIS A 394 -5.81 -14.32 2.50
C HIS A 394 -6.73 -13.37 1.74
N TYR A 395 -6.19 -12.77 0.67
CA TYR A 395 -6.92 -11.88 -0.23
C TYR A 395 -7.52 -12.69 -1.39
N HIS A 396 -8.58 -12.17 -2.02
CA HIS A 396 -9.24 -12.81 -3.15
C HIS A 396 -9.50 -14.33 -2.93
N PRO A 397 -10.37 -14.70 -1.97
CA PRO A 397 -10.70 -16.11 -1.73
C PRO A 397 -11.27 -16.77 -3.00
N ASN A 398 -11.16 -18.10 -3.09
CA ASN A 398 -11.73 -18.88 -4.17
C ASN A 398 -13.25 -18.75 -4.23
N GLU A 399 -13.75 -18.03 -5.23
CA GLU A 399 -15.18 -17.77 -5.40
C GLU A 399 -16.01 -19.04 -5.69
N GLU A 400 -15.36 -20.14 -6.12
CA GLU A 400 -16.01 -21.43 -6.32
C GLU A 400 -16.24 -22.20 -5.01
N ASP A 401 -15.50 -21.89 -3.95
CA ASP A 401 -15.68 -22.49 -2.63
C ASP A 401 -16.45 -21.54 -1.69
N PRO A 402 -17.74 -21.81 -1.39
CA PRO A 402 -18.50 -20.99 -0.46
C PRO A 402 -17.96 -21.07 0.99
N ASN A 403 -17.06 -22.02 1.26
CA ASN A 403 -16.36 -22.17 2.53
C ASN A 403 -15.00 -21.45 2.59
N ASP A 404 -14.52 -20.90 1.48
CA ASP A 404 -13.38 -19.99 1.49
C ASP A 404 -13.82 -18.60 1.95
N ALA A 405 -12.94 -17.87 2.65
CA ALA A 405 -13.26 -16.55 3.18
C ALA A 405 -12.02 -15.72 3.44
N GLU A 406 -12.02 -14.47 2.96
CA GLU A 406 -10.97 -13.49 3.17
C GLU A 406 -10.66 -13.26 4.67
N PHE A 407 -9.39 -13.10 5.00
CA PHE A 407 -8.94 -12.66 6.33
C PHE A 407 -7.54 -12.06 6.31
N LEU A 408 -7.23 -11.31 7.37
CA LEU A 408 -5.88 -10.85 7.70
C LEU A 408 -5.48 -11.42 9.06
N GLU A 409 -4.26 -11.93 9.19
CA GLU A 409 -3.73 -12.45 10.44
C GLU A 409 -2.55 -11.60 10.92
N LEU A 410 -2.54 -11.29 12.22
CA LEU A 410 -1.39 -10.69 12.88
C LEU A 410 -0.85 -11.60 13.99
N LYS A 411 0.47 -11.57 14.16
CA LYS A 411 1.20 -12.34 15.16
C LYS A 411 1.96 -11.45 16.12
N ASN A 412 1.86 -11.73 17.41
CA ASN A 412 2.71 -11.13 18.42
C ASN A 412 4.05 -11.88 18.49
N LEU A 413 5.13 -11.27 17.99
CA LEU A 413 6.48 -11.83 18.04
C LEU A 413 7.19 -11.62 19.37
N SER A 414 6.61 -10.83 20.29
CA SER A 414 7.26 -10.52 21.57
C SER A 414 7.08 -11.65 22.60
N GLU A 415 7.99 -11.69 23.57
CA GLU A 415 7.95 -12.64 24.70
C GLU A 415 6.88 -12.27 25.75
N THR A 416 6.13 -11.20 25.53
CA THR A 416 5.10 -10.70 26.45
C THR A 416 3.78 -10.49 25.73
N ALA A 417 2.66 -10.48 26.47
CA ALA A 417 1.38 -10.11 25.87
C ALA A 417 1.39 -8.65 25.40
N ILE A 418 0.78 -8.38 24.24
CA ILE A 418 0.54 -7.05 23.71
C ILE A 418 -0.92 -6.68 23.98
N THR A 419 -1.14 -5.52 24.60
CA THR A 419 -2.42 -4.83 24.57
C THR A 419 -2.31 -3.74 23.51
N PRO A 420 -2.89 -3.91 22.30
CA PRO A 420 -2.76 -2.97 21.19
C PRO A 420 -3.62 -1.72 21.40
N PHE A 421 -3.43 -1.03 22.52
CA PHE A 421 -4.16 0.18 22.92
C PHE A 421 -3.26 1.08 23.76
N GLU A 422 -3.00 2.29 23.25
CA GLU A 422 -2.07 3.24 23.85
C GLU A 422 -2.80 4.25 24.72
N LYS A 423 -2.21 4.54 25.89
CA LYS A 423 -2.66 5.58 26.81
C LYS A 423 -1.63 6.68 26.86
N LEU A 424 -1.79 7.69 26.02
CA LEU A 424 -0.91 8.85 25.95
C LEU A 424 -1.44 9.97 26.86
N SER A 425 -0.56 10.89 27.26
CA SER A 425 -0.90 12.00 28.16
C SER A 425 -2.09 12.84 27.68
N ASN A 426 -2.27 12.96 26.36
CA ASN A 426 -3.29 13.80 25.75
C ASN A 426 -4.46 13.01 25.14
N GLY A 427 -4.44 11.69 25.10
CA GLY A 427 -5.48 10.88 24.47
C GLY A 427 -5.17 9.40 24.51
N ASN A 428 -6.19 8.57 24.28
CA ASN A 428 -6.04 7.12 24.21
C ASN A 428 -6.56 6.62 22.87
N ARG A 429 -5.90 5.63 22.28
CA ARG A 429 -6.32 5.06 20.99
C ARG A 429 -5.86 3.63 20.81
N GLY A 430 -6.65 2.84 20.09
CA GLY A 430 -6.23 1.53 19.62
C GLY A 430 -5.11 1.61 18.59
N TRP A 431 -4.34 0.53 18.45
CA TRP A 431 -3.51 0.36 17.27
C TRP A 431 -4.40 0.26 16.04
N LYS A 432 -3.92 0.79 14.92
CA LYS A 432 -4.61 0.75 13.64
C LYS A 432 -4.00 -0.30 12.73
N VAL A 433 -4.83 -0.89 11.88
CA VAL A 433 -4.37 -1.61 10.69
C VAL A 433 -4.89 -0.85 9.48
N GLU A 434 -3.98 -0.16 8.82
CA GLU A 434 -4.22 0.54 7.56
C GLU A 434 -4.42 -0.45 6.41
N GLY A 435 -5.10 -0.03 5.34
CA GLY A 435 -5.61 -0.89 4.27
C GLY A 435 -7.04 -1.35 4.55
N ILE A 436 -7.27 -1.89 5.75
CA ILE A 436 -8.59 -2.43 6.16
C ILE A 436 -9.37 -1.53 7.15
N ASN A 437 -8.87 -0.33 7.43
CA ASN A 437 -9.47 0.65 8.35
C ASN A 437 -9.90 0.03 9.70
N PHE A 438 -9.04 -0.82 10.29
CA PHE A 438 -9.31 -1.49 11.56
C PHE A 438 -8.64 -0.75 12.72
N GLU A 439 -9.29 -0.70 13.88
CA GLU A 439 -8.73 -0.16 15.13
C GLU A 439 -9.03 -1.13 16.28
N PHE A 440 -8.00 -1.50 17.05
CA PHE A 440 -8.13 -2.41 18.19
C PHE A 440 -8.89 -1.79 19.36
N ALA A 441 -9.65 -2.60 20.08
CA ALA A 441 -10.36 -2.19 21.27
C ALA A 441 -9.44 -2.13 22.50
N SER A 442 -9.82 -1.34 23.51
CA SER A 442 -9.03 -1.20 24.75
C SER A 442 -8.97 -2.47 25.61
N THR A 443 -9.82 -3.45 25.31
CA THR A 443 -9.90 -4.76 25.97
C THR A 443 -9.13 -5.85 25.25
N ASP A 444 -8.64 -5.59 24.04
CA ASP A 444 -7.95 -6.61 23.25
C ASP A 444 -6.59 -6.93 23.88
N VAL A 445 -6.27 -8.22 23.94
CA VAL A 445 -5.00 -8.73 24.45
C VAL A 445 -4.54 -9.87 23.57
N ILE A 446 -3.33 -9.76 23.05
CA ILE A 446 -2.69 -10.78 22.22
C ILE A 446 -1.58 -11.41 23.07
N PRO A 447 -1.68 -12.68 23.49
CA PRO A 447 -0.66 -13.35 24.29
C PRO A 447 0.73 -13.30 23.63
N ALA A 448 1.79 -13.55 24.41
CA ALA A 448 3.14 -13.73 23.87
C ALA A 448 3.15 -14.86 22.83
N GLY A 449 3.70 -14.62 21.64
CA GLY A 449 3.61 -15.59 20.53
C GLY A 449 2.21 -15.78 19.94
N GLY A 450 1.19 -15.09 20.47
CA GLY A 450 -0.21 -15.27 20.13
C GLY A 450 -0.60 -14.65 18.79
N ILE A 451 -1.76 -15.06 18.31
CA ILE A 451 -2.30 -14.68 17.00
C ILE A 451 -3.64 -13.95 17.19
N VAL A 452 -3.92 -13.02 16.29
CA VAL A 452 -5.26 -12.46 16.07
C VAL A 452 -5.64 -12.65 14.61
N VAL A 453 -6.89 -13.05 14.38
CA VAL A 453 -7.47 -13.19 13.04
C VAL A 453 -8.53 -12.09 12.85
N LEU A 454 -8.37 -11.31 11.79
CA LEU A 454 -9.26 -10.23 11.41
C LEU A 454 -10.06 -10.69 10.18
N PHE A 455 -11.38 -10.72 10.29
CA PHE A 455 -12.29 -11.07 9.19
C PHE A 455 -13.08 -9.83 8.72
N PRO A 456 -13.59 -9.78 7.49
CA PRO A 456 -14.50 -8.72 7.07
C PRO A 456 -15.83 -8.78 7.87
N ASP A 457 -16.41 -7.61 8.17
CA ASP A 457 -17.64 -7.44 8.96
C ASP A 457 -18.89 -8.08 8.32
N SER A 458 -18.85 -8.31 7.01
CA SER A 458 -19.85 -9.12 6.29
C SER A 458 -19.96 -10.54 6.87
N LEU A 459 -18.84 -11.13 7.31
CA LEU A 459 -18.81 -12.46 7.95
C LEU A 459 -19.26 -12.41 9.42
N GLN A 460 -19.07 -11.28 10.12
CA GLN A 460 -19.68 -11.11 11.44
C GLN A 460 -21.21 -11.20 11.34
N THR A 461 -21.79 -10.56 10.32
CA THR A 461 -23.24 -10.55 10.10
C THR A 461 -23.75 -11.92 9.64
N ALA A 462 -23.01 -12.61 8.76
CA ALA A 462 -23.42 -13.89 8.21
C ALA A 462 -23.20 -15.09 9.17
N LEU A 463 -22.05 -15.12 9.85
CA LEU A 463 -21.58 -16.27 10.62
C LEU A 463 -21.38 -15.95 12.11
N GLY A 464 -20.67 -14.86 12.40
CA GLY A 464 -20.19 -14.52 13.74
C GLY A 464 -18.96 -15.33 14.18
N ALA A 465 -18.25 -14.85 15.20
CA ALA A 465 -16.98 -15.43 15.67
C ALA A 465 -17.05 -16.93 16.02
N ASP A 466 -18.08 -17.39 16.73
CA ASP A 466 -18.19 -18.81 17.15
C ASP A 466 -18.32 -19.78 15.96
N LYS A 467 -18.98 -19.35 14.87
CA LYS A 467 -19.11 -20.18 13.66
C LYS A 467 -17.84 -20.15 12.82
N LEU A 468 -17.19 -18.99 12.72
CA LEU A 468 -15.88 -18.88 12.07
C LEU A 468 -14.85 -19.75 12.78
N ARG A 469 -14.86 -19.72 14.12
CA ARG A 469 -14.03 -20.58 14.96
C ARG A 469 -14.20 -22.06 14.62
N LYS A 470 -15.44 -22.53 14.50
CA LYS A 470 -15.74 -23.92 14.13
C LYS A 470 -15.38 -24.24 12.67
N ARG A 471 -15.66 -23.32 11.74
CA ARG A 471 -15.38 -23.48 10.30
C ARG A 471 -13.90 -23.66 10.02
N PHE A 472 -13.07 -22.86 10.68
CA PHE A 472 -11.63 -22.82 10.45
C PHE A 472 -10.80 -23.56 11.52
N SER A 473 -11.46 -24.14 12.52
CA SER A 473 -10.82 -24.81 13.67
C SER A 473 -9.83 -23.90 14.42
N ILE A 474 -10.28 -22.68 14.74
CA ILE A 474 -9.48 -21.67 15.45
C ILE A 474 -9.54 -21.93 16.97
N ASP A 475 -8.43 -21.90 17.69
CA ASP A 475 -8.39 -22.16 19.14
C ASP A 475 -9.06 -21.06 19.98
N GLU A 476 -9.85 -21.41 21.01
CA GLU A 476 -10.67 -20.47 21.81
C GLU A 476 -9.91 -19.25 22.35
N GLY A 477 -8.60 -19.37 22.59
CA GLY A 477 -7.75 -18.28 23.05
C GLY A 477 -7.28 -17.29 21.96
N VAL A 478 -7.47 -17.60 20.67
CA VAL A 478 -7.14 -16.71 19.55
C VAL A 478 -8.23 -15.65 19.43
N LEU A 479 -7.82 -14.38 19.41
CA LEU A 479 -8.72 -13.26 19.23
C LEU A 479 -9.26 -13.26 17.79
N ILE A 480 -10.58 -13.13 17.65
CA ILE A 480 -11.25 -12.90 16.37
C ILE A 480 -11.89 -11.51 16.42
N SER A 481 -11.50 -10.65 15.47
CA SER A 481 -12.05 -9.30 15.32
C SER A 481 -12.50 -9.07 13.87
N PHE A 482 -13.22 -7.96 13.65
CA PHE A 482 -13.83 -7.67 12.36
C PHE A 482 -13.47 -6.29 11.85
N TYR A 483 -13.10 -6.21 10.57
CA TYR A 483 -12.82 -4.95 9.88
C TYR A 483 -13.89 -4.65 8.84
N SER A 484 -14.04 -3.38 8.48
CA SER A 484 -15.00 -2.96 7.46
C SER A 484 -14.36 -2.96 6.07
N GLY A 485 -15.12 -3.37 5.07
CA GLY A 485 -14.64 -3.45 3.69
C GLY A 485 -14.05 -4.83 3.36
N LYS A 486 -13.09 -4.85 2.44
CA LYS A 486 -12.39 -6.05 1.97
C LYS A 486 -10.94 -5.70 1.65
N LEU A 487 -10.08 -6.70 1.59
CA LEU A 487 -8.75 -6.60 1.03
C LEU A 487 -8.82 -6.38 -0.49
N SER A 488 -7.84 -5.68 -1.03
CA SER A 488 -7.67 -5.51 -2.47
C SER A 488 -7.25 -6.83 -3.14
N ASN A 489 -8.05 -7.31 -4.08
CA ASN A 489 -7.71 -8.52 -4.86
C ASN A 489 -6.46 -8.36 -5.75
N ARG A 490 -5.91 -7.15 -5.91
CA ARG A 490 -4.75 -6.88 -6.76
C ARG A 490 -3.52 -6.41 -5.98
N GLY A 491 -3.69 -6.15 -4.68
CA GLY A 491 -2.67 -5.57 -3.83
C GLY A 491 -3.02 -4.19 -3.30
N GLU A 492 -2.47 -3.89 -2.14
CA GLU A 492 -2.55 -2.61 -1.42
C GLU A 492 -1.45 -2.57 -0.36
N THR A 493 -1.25 -1.39 0.25
CA THR A 493 -0.41 -1.29 1.44
C THR A 493 -1.24 -1.63 2.68
N ILE A 494 -0.79 -2.62 3.46
CA ILE A 494 -1.28 -2.89 4.81
C ILE A 494 -0.20 -2.48 5.78
N ALA A 495 -0.55 -1.73 6.83
CA ALA A 495 0.39 -1.34 7.87
C ALA A 495 -0.23 -1.42 9.27
N VAL A 496 0.48 -2.07 10.19
CA VAL A 496 0.13 -2.16 11.61
C VAL A 496 0.75 -0.96 12.32
N LYS A 497 -0.08 0.00 12.71
CA LYS A 497 0.33 1.33 13.19
C LYS A 497 0.00 1.51 14.68
N LYS A 498 1.05 1.74 15.48
CA LYS A 498 0.97 2.01 16.92
C LYS A 498 0.86 3.51 17.18
N PRO A 499 -0.15 4.01 17.92
CA PRO A 499 -0.21 5.42 18.30
C PRO A 499 1.04 5.85 19.08
N TYR A 500 1.72 6.89 18.62
CA TYR A 500 2.95 7.39 19.23
C TYR A 500 2.75 8.76 19.87
N PHE A 501 2.11 9.67 19.14
CA PHE A 501 1.85 11.03 19.60
C PHE A 501 0.45 11.47 19.20
N TYR A 502 -0.15 12.29 20.06
CA TYR A 502 -1.44 12.91 19.79
C TYR A 502 -1.34 14.41 19.97
N GLN A 503 -1.55 15.12 18.88
CA GLN A 503 -1.58 16.56 18.82
C GLN A 503 -3.03 17.03 18.91
N LYS A 504 -3.34 17.75 19.98
CA LYS A 504 -4.61 18.47 20.09
C LYS A 504 -4.50 19.84 19.45
N ASP A 505 -5.47 20.18 18.63
CA ASP A 505 -5.70 21.56 18.19
C ASP A 505 -6.77 22.18 19.10
N ALA A 506 -6.31 23.06 20.00
CA ALA A 506 -7.18 23.74 20.95
C ALA A 506 -8.19 24.69 20.26
N SER A 507 -7.93 25.08 19.00
CA SER A 507 -8.79 26.00 18.23
C SER A 507 -9.87 25.28 17.44
N ASN A 508 -9.60 24.06 16.98
CA ASN A 508 -10.57 23.23 16.27
C ASN A 508 -10.27 21.74 16.50
N PRO A 509 -11.05 21.04 17.35
CA PRO A 509 -10.85 19.62 17.60
C PRO A 509 -10.95 18.72 16.37
N LEU A 510 -11.52 19.20 15.25
CA LEU A 510 -11.51 18.46 13.98
C LEU A 510 -10.11 18.36 13.35
N ASN A 511 -9.16 19.18 13.80
CA ASN A 511 -7.76 19.15 13.37
C ASN A 511 -6.87 18.32 14.31
N ASP A 512 -7.46 17.66 15.32
CA ASP A 512 -6.73 16.77 16.21
C ASP A 512 -6.08 15.63 15.41
N GLN A 513 -4.78 15.44 15.56
CA GLN A 513 -4.00 14.53 14.73
C GLN A 513 -3.26 13.48 15.55
N TRP A 514 -3.40 12.23 15.12
CA TRP A 514 -2.65 11.10 15.64
C TRP A 514 -1.47 10.78 14.73
N TYR A 515 -0.34 10.52 15.36
CA TYR A 515 0.91 10.16 14.70
C TYR A 515 1.33 8.77 15.18
N TYR A 516 1.86 7.97 14.27
CA TYR A 516 1.99 6.53 14.47
C TYR A 516 3.40 6.03 14.18
N ASP A 517 3.89 5.18 15.06
CA ASP A 517 4.99 4.26 14.78
C ASP A 517 4.46 3.07 13.95
N TRP A 518 5.30 2.48 13.12
CA TRP A 518 4.93 1.37 12.25
C TRP A 518 5.53 0.08 12.80
N SER A 519 4.67 -0.82 13.26
CA SER A 519 5.09 -2.12 13.78
C SER A 519 5.40 -3.10 12.65
N ASP A 520 4.60 -3.12 11.58
CA ASP A 520 4.91 -3.85 10.35
C ASP A 520 4.16 -3.19 9.19
N ALA A 521 4.65 -3.39 7.98
CA ALA A 521 3.98 -2.95 6.78
C ALA A 521 4.34 -3.86 5.60
N THR A 522 3.43 -3.95 4.63
CA THR A 522 3.61 -4.73 3.40
C THR A 522 2.82 -4.07 2.28
N LEU A 523 3.37 -4.12 1.07
CA LEU A 523 2.64 -3.84 -0.16
C LEU A 523 2.53 -5.17 -0.90
N TYR A 524 1.48 -5.94 -0.60
CA TYR A 524 1.26 -7.20 -1.31
C TYR A 524 0.70 -6.90 -2.70
N SER A 525 0.90 -7.82 -3.65
CA SER A 525 0.34 -7.72 -4.98
C SER A 525 0.16 -9.08 -5.61
N ASP A 526 -0.90 -9.23 -6.39
CA ASP A 526 -1.16 -10.40 -7.24
C ASP A 526 -0.13 -10.54 -8.38
N LYS A 527 0.61 -9.47 -8.67
CA LYS A 527 1.72 -9.45 -9.64
C LYS A 527 3.06 -9.92 -9.09
N TRP A 528 3.15 -10.27 -7.80
CA TRP A 528 4.40 -10.81 -7.26
C TRP A 528 4.83 -12.06 -8.04
N SER A 529 6.06 -12.02 -8.54
CA SER A 529 6.67 -13.12 -9.29
C SER A 529 8.14 -13.25 -8.89
N GLY A 530 8.66 -14.48 -8.89
CA GLY A 530 10.07 -14.73 -8.58
C GLY A 530 10.31 -15.99 -7.74
N ASN A 531 11.55 -16.50 -7.76
CA ASN A 531 12.05 -17.61 -6.94
C ASN A 531 11.29 -18.95 -7.06
N GLY A 532 10.57 -19.20 -8.15
CA GLY A 532 9.83 -20.45 -8.35
C GLY A 532 8.62 -20.62 -7.44
N ILE A 533 8.17 -19.54 -6.80
CA ILE A 533 6.97 -19.52 -5.95
C ILE A 533 5.83 -18.94 -6.79
N ASP A 534 4.76 -19.71 -6.96
CA ASP A 534 3.59 -19.32 -7.72
C ASP A 534 2.61 -18.54 -6.83
N TYR A 535 2.89 -17.25 -6.62
CA TYR A 535 2.04 -16.36 -5.84
C TYR A 535 0.65 -16.14 -6.48
N LYS A 536 0.47 -16.48 -7.76
CA LYS A 536 -0.84 -16.45 -8.43
C LYS A 536 -1.84 -17.37 -7.74
N ARG A 537 -1.37 -18.44 -7.06
CA ARG A 537 -2.26 -19.33 -6.31
C ARG A 537 -2.97 -18.63 -5.15
N ALA A 538 -2.39 -17.53 -4.64
CA ALA A 538 -3.02 -16.71 -3.61
C ALA A 538 -4.03 -15.71 -4.15
N ASP A 539 -4.21 -15.63 -5.47
CA ASP A 539 -5.16 -14.74 -6.15
C ASP A 539 -6.32 -15.58 -6.70
N GLY A 540 -7.39 -15.77 -5.93
CA GLY A 540 -8.61 -16.46 -6.40
C GLY A 540 -8.54 -17.99 -6.44
N HIS A 541 -7.40 -18.59 -6.08
CA HIS A 541 -7.21 -20.05 -6.13
C HIS A 541 -7.12 -20.72 -4.75
N GLY A 542 -7.56 -20.01 -3.71
CA GLY A 542 -7.77 -20.56 -2.36
C GLY A 542 -6.50 -20.75 -1.53
N TYR A 543 -5.37 -20.16 -1.94
CA TYR A 543 -4.17 -20.06 -1.11
C TYR A 543 -4.09 -18.67 -0.49
N SER A 544 -3.35 -18.54 0.60
CA SER A 544 -3.03 -17.27 1.24
C SER A 544 -1.54 -16.94 1.09
N LEU A 545 -1.17 -15.67 1.30
CA LEU A 545 0.22 -15.26 1.52
C LEU A 545 0.57 -15.45 2.99
N GLN A 546 1.50 -16.36 3.27
CA GLN A 546 2.02 -16.59 4.63
C GLN A 546 3.43 -16.07 4.77
N ARG A 547 3.69 -15.35 5.86
CA ARG A 547 4.98 -14.75 6.17
C ARG A 547 5.97 -15.83 6.59
N LYS A 548 7.12 -15.90 5.91
CA LYS A 548 8.25 -16.80 6.24
C LYS A 548 9.47 -16.08 6.80
N ASP A 549 9.64 -14.79 6.52
CA ASP A 549 10.72 -13.96 7.07
C ASP A 549 10.16 -12.86 7.96
N PHE A 550 10.46 -12.94 9.25
CA PHE A 550 10.07 -11.98 10.28
C PHE A 550 11.23 -11.08 10.72
N SER A 551 12.33 -11.06 9.96
CA SER A 551 13.52 -10.27 10.30
C SER A 551 13.49 -8.84 9.74
N THR A 552 12.55 -8.52 8.85
CA THR A 552 12.27 -7.20 8.28
C THR A 552 10.80 -7.11 7.87
N MET A 553 10.34 -5.93 7.43
CA MET A 553 8.97 -5.67 6.97
C MET A 553 8.60 -6.46 5.69
N GLY A 554 7.30 -6.54 5.39
CA GLY A 554 6.73 -7.46 4.40
C GLY A 554 6.79 -7.02 2.95
N TYR A 555 7.49 -5.93 2.64
CA TYR A 555 7.50 -5.36 1.29
C TYR A 555 8.07 -6.29 0.21
N GLU A 556 8.91 -7.26 0.59
CA GLU A 556 9.52 -8.19 -0.35
C GLU A 556 8.66 -9.44 -0.54
N ALA A 557 8.41 -9.84 -1.79
CA ALA A 557 7.80 -11.13 -2.10
C ALA A 557 8.57 -12.30 -1.46
N SER A 558 9.90 -12.17 -1.35
CA SER A 558 10.75 -13.16 -0.67
C SER A 558 10.48 -13.29 0.83
N ALA A 559 9.75 -12.37 1.46
CA ALA A 559 9.29 -12.52 2.83
C ALA A 559 8.09 -13.48 2.95
N TRP A 560 7.45 -13.83 1.84
CA TRP A 560 6.19 -14.59 1.80
C TRP A 560 6.30 -15.91 1.05
N ILE A 561 5.32 -16.78 1.27
CA ILE A 561 5.00 -17.98 0.48
C ILE A 561 3.50 -18.03 0.21
N ALA A 562 3.09 -18.60 -0.93
CA ALA A 562 1.70 -18.97 -1.13
C ALA A 562 1.46 -20.38 -0.56
N ALA A 563 0.51 -20.52 0.37
CA ALA A 563 0.19 -21.79 1.04
C ALA A 563 -1.31 -21.94 1.32
N GLU A 564 -1.76 -23.12 1.72
CA GLU A 564 -3.15 -23.32 2.14
C GLU A 564 -3.47 -22.47 3.38
N PRO A 565 -4.62 -21.79 3.45
CA PRO A 565 -4.88 -20.83 4.51
C PRO A 565 -4.93 -21.46 5.91
N THR A 566 -4.29 -20.80 6.87
CA THR A 566 -4.13 -21.31 8.25
C THR A 566 -4.61 -20.33 9.33
N PRO A 567 -5.82 -19.74 9.21
CA PRO A 567 -6.26 -18.71 10.14
C PRO A 567 -6.20 -19.20 11.60
N GLY A 568 -5.39 -18.53 12.41
CA GLY A 568 -5.24 -18.75 13.83
C GLY A 568 -4.31 -19.90 14.24
N LYS A 569 -3.36 -20.33 13.39
CA LYS A 569 -2.50 -21.52 13.64
C LYS A 569 -1.00 -21.26 13.68
#